data_AF-A0A2V5XDX9-F1
#
_entry.id   AF-A0A2V5XDX9-F1
#
_cell.length_a   1.000
_cell.length_b   1.000
_cell.length_c   1.000
_cell.angle_alpha   90.00
_cell.angle_beta   90.00
_cell.angle_gamma   90.00
#
_symmetry.space_group_name_H-M   'P 1'
#
loop_
_entity.id
_entity.type
_entity.pdbx_description
1 polymer ?
#
loop_
_entity_poly.entity_id
_entity_poly.type
_entity_poly.pdbx_seq_one_letter_code
_entity_poly.pdbx_strand_id
1 'polypeptide(L)'
;MKRTLAVVCGTTLLLSSAHRSPAQVVGEKPPTTAAPAEARSGPAKQKPSDSSGSSSSKRFDGTWRATGSWKVQVGNSFNLTQTLIIKDGVANLTRELTSTLASGKQWTDLPAPYNSSSPLYTKRTNKSTELKTEGSNLKVHWQGARLTDWAPKTIPIGAFKNAAGQPSTELLILSEDRLIATNGEQSQTYTRVGQ
;
A
#
# COMPACT_ATOMS: atom_id res chain seq x y z
N MET A 1 -48.17 12.80 1.15
CA MET A 1 -47.82 14.22 0.86
C MET A 1 -46.42 14.26 0.27
N LYS A 2 -46.28 14.94 -0.87
CA LYS A 2 -45.10 14.96 -1.75
C LYS A 2 -43.98 15.81 -1.13
N ARG A 3 -42.73 15.37 -1.24
CA ARG A 3 -41.55 16.24 -1.10
C ARG A 3 -40.67 16.07 -2.32
N THR A 4 -40.78 17.05 -3.20
CA THR A 4 -39.96 17.25 -4.40
C THR A 4 -38.63 17.84 -3.96
N LEU A 5 -37.52 17.24 -4.38
CA LEU A 5 -36.19 17.84 -4.28
C LEU A 5 -35.62 17.92 -5.69
N ALA A 6 -35.59 19.14 -6.21
CA ALA A 6 -34.94 19.47 -7.46
C ALA A 6 -33.41 19.43 -7.25
N VAL A 7 -32.72 18.69 -8.10
CA VAL A 7 -31.27 18.80 -8.26
C VAL A 7 -31.02 19.51 -9.58
N VAL A 8 -30.59 20.76 -9.48
CA VAL A 8 -29.97 21.51 -10.57
C VAL A 8 -28.46 21.35 -10.38
N CYS A 9 -27.80 20.67 -11.32
CA CYS A 9 -26.38 20.85 -11.57
C CYS A 9 -26.17 20.74 -13.07
N GLY A 10 -26.02 21.91 -13.70
CA GLY A 10 -25.53 22.01 -15.06
C GLY A 10 -24.01 21.87 -15.08
N THR A 11 -23.50 21.08 -16.02
CA THR A 11 -22.14 21.19 -16.52
C THR A 11 -22.15 20.90 -18.02
N THR A 12 -22.12 22.01 -18.75
CA THR A 12 -21.42 22.29 -20.00
C THR A 12 -20.84 21.12 -20.81
N LEU A 13 -21.31 21.03 -22.06
CA LEU A 13 -20.64 20.36 -23.17
C LEU A 13 -19.25 20.95 -23.42
N LEU A 14 -18.27 20.08 -23.66
CA LEU A 14 -17.19 20.36 -24.59
C LEU A 14 -17.09 19.19 -25.57
N LEU A 15 -17.59 19.44 -26.79
CA LEU A 15 -17.17 18.73 -27.99
C LEU A 15 -15.74 19.15 -28.27
N SER A 16 -14.85 18.17 -28.46
CA SER A 16 -13.63 18.38 -29.22
C SER A 16 -13.44 17.20 -30.17
N SER A 17 -13.49 17.57 -31.44
CA SER A 17 -13.45 16.81 -32.66
C SER A 17 -12.14 16.05 -32.89
N ALA A 18 -12.26 14.99 -33.68
CA ALA A 18 -11.20 14.15 -34.20
C ALA A 18 -10.11 14.92 -34.96
N HIS A 19 -8.86 14.44 -34.86
CA HIS A 19 -7.92 14.49 -35.97
C HIS A 19 -7.25 13.14 -36.20
N ARG A 20 -7.08 12.85 -37.47
CA ARG A 20 -6.84 11.58 -38.15
C ARG A 20 -5.45 11.64 -38.81
N SER A 21 -4.65 10.59 -38.62
CA SER A 21 -3.59 10.04 -39.51
C SER A 21 -2.32 10.90 -39.81
N PRO A 22 -1.24 10.31 -40.40
CA PRO A 22 -1.03 8.93 -40.85
C PRO A 22 0.27 8.23 -40.36
N ALA A 23 0.31 6.95 -40.73
CA ALA A 23 1.40 5.99 -40.68
C ALA A 23 2.77 6.48 -41.18
N GLN A 24 3.84 5.96 -40.57
CA GLN A 24 5.17 5.96 -41.17
C GLN A 24 5.43 4.65 -41.91
N VAL A 25 5.87 4.87 -43.14
CA VAL A 25 6.22 3.97 -44.24
C VAL A 25 7.08 2.77 -43.83
N VAL A 26 6.58 1.58 -44.18
CA VAL A 26 7.38 0.37 -44.39
C VAL A 26 8.15 0.53 -45.70
N GLY A 27 9.48 0.51 -45.63
CA GLY A 27 10.36 0.35 -46.78
C GLY A 27 10.87 -1.09 -46.85
N GLU A 28 10.48 -1.80 -47.91
CA GLU A 28 10.99 -3.11 -48.29
C GLU A 28 12.50 -3.10 -48.66
N LYS A 29 13.09 -4.28 -48.50
CA LYS A 29 14.47 -4.78 -48.71
C LYS A 29 14.53 -5.55 -50.08
N PRO A 30 15.58 -6.25 -50.61
CA PRO A 30 17.08 -6.35 -50.52
C PRO A 30 17.74 -6.27 -51.96
N PRO A 31 18.90 -6.92 -52.35
CA PRO A 31 20.05 -7.52 -51.64
C PRO A 31 21.45 -7.10 -52.17
N THR A 32 22.51 -7.33 -51.38
CA THR A 32 23.76 -7.85 -51.95
C THR A 32 24.44 -8.78 -50.95
N THR A 33 24.62 -10.02 -51.39
CA THR A 33 25.32 -11.12 -50.71
C THR A 33 26.82 -11.01 -50.98
N ALA A 34 27.64 -11.04 -49.93
CA ALA A 34 28.90 -11.82 -49.87
C ALA A 34 29.58 -11.60 -48.50
N ALA A 35 29.61 -12.66 -47.70
CA ALA A 35 30.66 -12.89 -46.68
C ALA A 35 31.77 -13.75 -47.33
N PRO A 36 32.88 -14.17 -46.68
CA PRO A 36 33.29 -13.97 -45.27
C PRO A 36 34.80 -13.66 -45.06
N ALA A 37 35.18 -13.12 -43.90
CA ALA A 37 36.50 -13.36 -43.30
C ALA A 37 36.48 -13.15 -41.79
N GLU A 38 36.93 -14.17 -41.07
CA GLU A 38 37.10 -14.23 -39.62
C GLU A 38 38.10 -13.17 -39.10
N ALA A 39 37.78 -12.54 -37.98
CA ALA A 39 38.78 -12.12 -37.00
C ALA A 39 38.16 -12.12 -35.60
N ARG A 40 38.69 -12.99 -34.75
CA ARG A 40 38.37 -13.14 -33.33
C ARG A 40 38.67 -11.85 -32.58
N SER A 41 37.73 -11.38 -31.77
CA SER A 41 37.98 -10.48 -30.62
C SER A 41 36.84 -10.68 -29.63
N GLY A 42 37.15 -11.20 -28.44
CA GLY A 42 36.16 -11.70 -27.48
C GLY A 42 35.22 -10.63 -26.93
N PRO A 43 34.01 -11.03 -26.46
CA PRO A 43 33.10 -10.10 -25.83
C PRO A 43 33.68 -9.66 -24.49
N ALA A 44 33.97 -8.36 -24.38
CA ALA A 44 34.18 -7.71 -23.10
C ALA A 44 32.96 -8.00 -22.22
N LYS A 45 33.18 -8.72 -21.11
CA LYS A 45 32.20 -8.88 -20.03
C LYS A 45 31.78 -7.48 -19.58
N GLN A 46 30.60 -7.05 -20.01
CA GLN A 46 29.89 -5.97 -19.35
C GLN A 46 29.60 -6.45 -17.93
N LYS A 47 30.38 -5.93 -16.99
CA LYS A 47 30.06 -5.97 -15.56
C LYS A 47 28.67 -5.37 -15.42
N PRO A 48 27.67 -6.09 -14.86
CA PRO A 48 26.42 -5.44 -14.49
C PRO A 48 26.79 -4.35 -13.50
N SER A 49 26.54 -3.10 -13.88
CA SER A 49 26.61 -1.97 -12.96
C SER A 49 25.59 -2.25 -11.87
N ASP A 50 26.10 -2.50 -10.67
CA ASP A 50 25.29 -2.61 -9.46
C ASP A 50 24.36 -1.39 -9.33
N SER A 51 23.07 -1.70 -9.23
CA SER A 51 22.05 -0.98 -8.45
C SER A 51 22.06 0.56 -8.50
N SER A 52 21.49 1.16 -9.55
CA SER A 52 21.00 2.54 -9.51
C SER A 52 19.66 2.69 -8.76
N GLY A 53 19.06 1.60 -8.26
CA GLY A 53 17.81 1.64 -7.49
C GLY A 53 17.94 2.02 -6.01
N SER A 54 19.17 2.19 -5.49
CA SER A 54 19.44 2.45 -4.07
C SER A 54 19.24 3.93 -3.66
N SER A 55 19.38 4.88 -4.59
CA SER A 55 19.25 6.31 -4.24
C SER A 55 17.80 6.81 -4.19
N SER A 56 16.89 6.22 -4.97
CA SER A 56 15.53 6.73 -5.14
C SER A 56 14.60 6.40 -3.97
N SER A 57 14.79 5.25 -3.32
CA SER A 57 13.99 4.83 -2.16
C SER A 57 14.43 5.51 -0.86
N LYS A 58 15.72 5.88 -0.72
CA LYS A 58 16.30 6.46 0.50
C LYS A 58 15.56 7.68 1.05
N ARG A 59 14.95 8.50 0.20
CA ARG A 59 14.18 9.67 0.65
C ARG A 59 12.95 9.29 1.49
N PHE A 60 12.45 8.06 1.34
CA PHE A 60 11.37 7.51 2.13
C PHE A 60 11.85 6.88 3.45
N ASP A 61 13.17 6.68 3.61
CA ASP A 61 13.72 6.08 4.82
C ASP A 61 13.37 6.94 6.04
N GLY A 62 13.05 6.26 7.13
CA GLY A 62 12.64 6.87 8.38
C GLY A 62 11.61 6.04 9.13
N THR A 63 11.28 6.52 10.32
CA THR A 63 10.14 6.02 11.09
C THR A 63 8.98 6.98 10.92
N TRP A 64 7.83 6.44 10.55
CA TRP A 64 6.62 7.17 10.22
C TRP A 64 5.51 6.70 11.14
N ARG A 65 4.77 7.63 11.73
CA ARG A 65 3.70 7.32 12.68
C ARG A 65 2.38 7.93 12.23
N ALA A 66 1.31 7.15 12.38
CA ALA A 66 -0.05 7.60 12.23
C ALA A 66 -0.89 7.15 13.43
N THR A 67 -1.88 7.95 13.80
CA THR A 67 -2.86 7.60 14.82
C THR A 67 -4.25 7.95 14.34
N GLY A 68 -5.24 7.13 14.68
CA GLY A 68 -6.63 7.39 14.36
C GLY A 68 -7.55 6.87 15.45
N SER A 69 -8.71 7.49 15.59
CA SER A 69 -9.78 6.96 16.42
C SER A 69 -11.10 7.10 15.68
N TRP A 70 -11.98 6.12 15.81
CA TRP A 70 -13.31 6.17 15.22
C TRP A 70 -14.32 5.41 16.07
N LYS A 71 -15.59 5.73 15.86
CA LYS A 71 -16.73 5.02 16.43
C LYS A 71 -17.63 4.57 15.30
N VAL A 72 -18.10 3.34 15.36
CA VAL A 72 -19.11 2.83 14.42
C VAL A 72 -20.51 3.11 14.97
N GLN A 73 -21.52 3.12 14.11
CA GLN A 73 -22.92 3.43 14.48
C GLN A 73 -23.46 2.58 15.64
N VAL A 74 -22.98 1.35 15.80
CA VAL A 74 -23.39 0.44 16.88
C VAL A 74 -22.73 0.73 18.23
N GLY A 75 -21.92 1.80 18.32
CA GLY A 75 -21.32 2.32 19.55
C GLY A 75 -19.91 1.81 19.86
N ASN A 76 -19.41 0.79 19.15
CA ASN A 76 -18.05 0.31 19.34
C ASN A 76 -17.05 1.40 18.98
N SER A 77 -15.96 1.50 19.73
CA SER A 77 -14.91 2.49 19.52
C SER A 77 -13.56 1.81 19.27
N PHE A 78 -12.73 2.48 18.48
CA PHE A 78 -11.46 1.95 18.01
C PHE A 78 -10.40 3.04 18.11
N ASN A 79 -9.22 2.66 18.60
CA ASN A 79 -8.04 3.50 18.63
C ASN A 79 -6.90 2.74 17.94
N LEU A 80 -6.37 3.33 16.87
CA LEU A 80 -5.33 2.75 16.04
C LEU A 80 -4.06 3.60 16.15
N THR A 81 -2.93 2.94 16.38
CA THR A 81 -1.59 3.49 16.12
C THR A 81 -0.93 2.65 15.04
N GLN A 82 -0.29 3.31 14.09
CA GLN A 82 0.51 2.67 13.06
C GLN A 82 1.93 3.23 13.08
N THR A 83 2.90 2.34 12.98
CA THR A 83 4.32 2.69 12.87
C THR A 83 4.90 1.99 11.65
N LEU A 84 5.33 2.77 10.68
CA LEU A 84 5.96 2.32 9.45
C LEU A 84 7.44 2.68 9.48
N ILE A 85 8.31 1.68 9.42
CA ILE A 85 9.76 1.87 9.35
C ILE A 85 10.19 1.49 7.94
N ILE A 86 10.77 2.44 7.21
CA ILE A 86 11.39 2.21 5.91
C ILE A 86 12.88 2.42 6.09
N LYS A 87 13.68 1.41 5.75
CA LYS A 87 15.13 1.48 5.85
C LYS A 87 15.77 0.41 4.98
N ASP A 88 16.86 0.77 4.30
CA ASP A 88 17.71 -0.17 3.55
C ASP A 88 16.91 -1.03 2.56
N GLY A 89 15.92 -0.44 1.89
CA GLY A 89 15.08 -1.12 0.90
C GLY A 89 14.02 -2.07 1.48
N VAL A 90 13.77 -2.04 2.79
CA VAL A 90 12.74 -2.83 3.46
C VAL A 90 11.77 -1.91 4.20
N ALA A 91 10.48 -2.22 4.11
CA ALA A 91 9.44 -1.59 4.93
C ALA A 91 8.86 -2.59 5.94
N ASN A 92 8.70 -2.14 7.18
CA ASN A 92 8.03 -2.89 8.24
C ASN A 92 6.92 -2.02 8.82
N LEU A 93 5.69 -2.53 8.83
CA LEU A 93 4.52 -1.85 9.35
C LEU A 93 4.02 -2.57 10.60
N THR A 94 3.89 -1.83 11.70
CA THR A 94 3.20 -2.27 12.92
C THR A 94 1.88 -1.53 13.04
N ARG A 95 0.80 -2.25 13.32
CA ARG A 95 -0.54 -1.72 13.60
C ARG A 95 -0.98 -2.19 14.97
N GLU A 96 -1.27 -1.25 15.85
CA GLU A 96 -1.76 -1.49 17.21
C GLU A 96 -3.19 -0.96 17.31
N LEU A 97 -4.14 -1.85 17.54
CA LEU A 97 -5.55 -1.52 17.59
C LEU A 97 -6.10 -1.89 18.96
N THR A 98 -6.69 -0.90 19.64
CA THR A 98 -7.54 -1.13 20.81
C THR A 98 -9.00 -0.95 20.39
N SER A 99 -9.79 -2.01 20.52
CA SER A 99 -11.20 -2.06 20.22
C SER A 99 -11.99 -2.15 21.52
N THR A 100 -12.93 -1.23 21.74
CA THR A 100 -13.82 -1.23 22.90
C THR A 100 -15.25 -1.49 22.44
N LEU A 101 -15.83 -2.54 23.00
CA LEU A 101 -17.19 -2.99 22.70
C LEU A 101 -18.21 -2.08 23.40
N ALA A 102 -19.29 -1.73 22.70
CA ALA A 102 -20.42 -1.07 23.34
C ALA A 102 -21.17 -2.03 24.28
N SER A 103 -21.83 -1.49 25.29
CA SER A 103 -22.60 -2.28 26.27
C SER A 103 -23.66 -3.14 25.58
N GLY A 104 -23.75 -4.41 25.99
CA GLY A 104 -24.70 -5.39 25.45
C GLY A 104 -24.43 -5.84 24.02
N LYS A 105 -23.29 -5.47 23.42
CA LYS A 105 -22.88 -5.92 22.08
C LYS A 105 -21.93 -7.11 22.17
N GLN A 106 -21.66 -7.71 21.01
CA GLN A 106 -20.72 -8.81 20.82
C GLN A 106 -19.89 -8.57 19.55
N TRP A 107 -18.64 -9.04 19.56
CA TRP A 107 -17.79 -9.14 18.38
C TRP A 107 -18.30 -10.25 17.47
N THR A 108 -18.55 -9.94 16.20
CA THR A 108 -19.03 -10.92 15.21
C THR A 108 -17.90 -11.81 14.67
N ASP A 109 -16.66 -11.36 14.82
CA ASP A 109 -15.44 -12.00 14.35
C ASP A 109 -14.73 -12.85 15.41
N LEU A 110 -15.22 -12.83 16.66
CA LEU A 110 -14.79 -13.75 17.73
C LEU A 110 -15.88 -14.78 18.05
N PRO A 111 -15.51 -16.05 18.31
CA PRO A 111 -16.45 -17.05 18.79
C PRO A 111 -16.78 -16.85 20.27
N ALA A 112 -17.89 -17.43 20.73
CA ALA A 112 -18.13 -17.63 22.16
C ALA A 112 -17.03 -18.54 22.76
N PRO A 113 -16.61 -18.32 24.02
CA PRO A 113 -17.11 -17.32 24.96
C PRO A 113 -16.43 -15.94 24.84
N TYR A 114 -15.55 -15.74 23.87
CA TYR A 114 -14.69 -14.55 23.79
C TYR A 114 -15.37 -13.33 23.15
N ASN A 115 -16.50 -13.53 22.49
CA ASN A 115 -17.23 -12.51 21.74
C ASN A 115 -17.76 -11.32 22.57
N SER A 116 -17.76 -11.40 23.89
CA SER A 116 -18.08 -10.26 24.79
C SER A 116 -16.85 -9.57 25.40
N SER A 117 -15.64 -10.06 25.11
CA SER A 117 -14.41 -9.55 25.71
C SER A 117 -14.17 -8.09 25.31
N SER A 118 -13.89 -7.23 26.29
CA SER A 118 -13.61 -5.81 26.05
C SER A 118 -12.78 -5.24 27.20
N PRO A 119 -11.79 -4.37 26.93
CA PRO A 119 -11.27 -4.02 25.60
C PRO A 119 -10.50 -5.19 24.96
N LEU A 120 -10.37 -5.15 23.64
CA LEU A 120 -9.47 -6.00 22.87
C LEU A 120 -8.29 -5.18 22.38
N TYR A 121 -7.08 -5.65 22.65
CA TYR A 121 -5.87 -5.14 22.02
C TYR A 121 -5.37 -6.14 20.99
N THR A 122 -4.93 -5.66 19.83
CA THR A 122 -4.20 -6.47 18.85
C THR A 122 -3.02 -5.69 18.27
N LYS A 123 -1.89 -6.36 18.12
CA LYS A 123 -0.71 -5.89 17.41
C LYS A 123 -0.49 -6.76 16.18
N ARG A 124 -0.52 -6.14 15.01
CA ARG A 124 -0.23 -6.80 13.74
C ARG A 124 1.03 -6.22 13.12
N THR A 125 1.89 -7.08 12.61
CA THR A 125 3.08 -6.69 11.86
C THR A 125 2.98 -7.13 10.41
N ASN A 126 3.46 -6.32 9.49
CA ASN A 126 3.54 -6.62 8.07
C ASN A 126 4.93 -6.23 7.57
N LYS A 127 5.50 -7.05 6.70
CA LYS A 127 6.83 -6.84 6.12
C LYS A 127 6.71 -6.77 4.61
N SER A 128 7.47 -5.88 3.99
CA SER A 128 7.51 -5.79 2.55
C SER A 128 8.22 -7.00 1.92
N THR A 129 7.70 -7.51 0.82
CA THR A 129 8.45 -8.37 -0.11
C THR A 129 9.29 -7.56 -1.07
N GLU A 130 8.81 -6.38 -1.48
CA GLU A 130 9.44 -5.56 -2.50
C GLU A 130 9.09 -4.08 -2.28
N LEU A 131 10.09 -3.22 -2.50
CA LEU A 131 9.97 -1.78 -2.59
C LEU A 131 10.41 -1.34 -3.99
N LYS A 132 9.51 -0.71 -4.75
CA LYS A 132 9.79 -0.25 -6.12
C LYS A 132 9.42 1.22 -6.28
N THR A 133 10.37 2.03 -6.72
CA THR A 133 10.08 3.43 -7.04
C THR A 133 9.33 3.56 -8.36
N GLU A 134 8.25 4.33 -8.35
CA GLU A 134 7.43 4.67 -9.52
C GLU A 134 7.35 6.20 -9.60
N GLY A 135 8.24 6.81 -10.38
CA GLY A 135 8.40 8.27 -10.43
C GLY A 135 8.79 8.83 -9.05
N SER A 136 7.99 9.76 -8.53
CA SER A 136 8.13 10.33 -7.20
C SER A 136 7.35 9.56 -6.12
N ASN A 137 6.99 8.31 -6.34
CA ASN A 137 6.27 7.49 -5.37
C ASN A 137 7.03 6.20 -5.10
N LEU A 138 6.73 5.56 -3.98
CA LEU A 138 7.28 4.26 -3.61
C LEU A 138 6.13 3.26 -3.50
N LYS A 139 6.12 2.27 -4.39
CA LYS A 139 5.20 1.15 -4.33
C LYS A 139 5.77 0.07 -3.41
N VAL A 140 4.94 -0.39 -2.49
CA VAL A 140 5.30 -1.41 -1.50
C VAL A 140 4.40 -2.62 -1.69
N HIS A 141 5.02 -3.77 -1.91
CA HIS A 141 4.35 -5.07 -1.87
C HIS A 141 4.52 -5.67 -0.48
N TRP A 142 3.41 -6.04 0.15
CA TRP A 142 3.36 -6.56 1.50
C TRP A 142 3.17 -8.08 1.53
N GLN A 143 3.83 -8.76 2.46
CA GLN A 143 3.70 -10.21 2.68
C GLN A 143 2.33 -10.62 3.26
N GLY A 144 1.59 -9.67 3.81
CA GLY A 144 0.40 -9.92 4.59
C GLY A 144 0.67 -9.78 6.09
N ALA A 145 -0.31 -9.27 6.80
CA ALA A 145 -0.16 -8.97 8.23
C ALA A 145 -0.18 -10.26 9.07
N ARG A 146 0.53 -10.26 10.19
CA ARG A 146 0.49 -11.33 11.20
C ARG A 146 0.15 -10.75 12.56
N LEU A 147 -0.80 -11.36 13.26
CA LEU A 147 -1.08 -11.07 14.67
C LEU A 147 0.11 -11.55 15.50
N THR A 148 0.81 -10.61 16.14
CA THR A 148 2.03 -10.87 16.92
C THR A 148 1.81 -10.68 18.41
N ASP A 149 0.85 -9.84 18.79
CA ASP A 149 0.44 -9.67 20.18
C ASP A 149 -1.05 -9.35 20.27
N TRP A 150 -1.65 -9.66 21.41
CA TRP A 150 -3.07 -9.43 21.68
C TRP A 150 -3.37 -9.49 23.17
N ALA A 151 -4.44 -8.82 23.59
CA ALA A 151 -4.99 -8.95 24.93
C ALA A 151 -6.52 -8.94 24.88
N PRO A 152 -7.20 -9.64 25.82
CA PRO A 152 -6.62 -10.45 26.89
C PRO A 152 -6.04 -11.80 26.39
N LYS A 153 -5.04 -12.32 27.10
CA LYS A 153 -4.36 -13.59 26.76
C LYS A 153 -5.19 -14.85 27.05
N THR A 154 -6.32 -14.69 27.73
CA THR A 154 -7.34 -15.73 27.88
C THR A 154 -7.99 -16.11 26.54
N ILE A 155 -7.92 -15.24 25.54
CA ILE A 155 -8.36 -15.54 24.17
C ILE A 155 -7.21 -16.26 23.44
N PRO A 156 -7.38 -17.52 23.02
CA PRO A 156 -6.36 -18.22 22.25
C PRO A 156 -6.24 -17.60 20.85
N ILE A 157 -5.04 -17.62 20.26
CA ILE A 157 -4.79 -17.03 18.93
C ILE A 157 -5.73 -17.58 17.85
N GLY A 158 -6.10 -18.87 17.93
CA GLY A 158 -7.00 -19.53 16.98
C GLY A 158 -8.44 -19.01 17.01
N ALA A 159 -8.83 -18.24 18.04
CA ALA A 159 -10.16 -17.61 18.08
C ALA A 159 -10.26 -16.39 17.13
N PHE A 160 -9.14 -15.80 16.72
CA PHE A 160 -9.12 -14.67 15.79
C PHE A 160 -9.21 -15.17 14.34
N LYS A 161 -10.41 -15.08 13.73
CA LYS A 161 -10.66 -15.50 12.34
C LYS A 161 -9.70 -14.87 11.33
N ASN A 162 -9.26 -13.64 11.58
CA ASN A 162 -8.36 -12.87 10.72
C ASN A 162 -7.01 -12.61 11.40
N ALA A 163 -6.42 -13.65 12.02
CA ALA A 163 -5.08 -13.56 12.62
C ALA A 163 -3.99 -13.27 11.58
N ALA A 164 -4.21 -13.66 10.32
CA ALA A 164 -3.39 -13.29 9.17
C ALA A 164 -4.15 -12.33 8.24
N GLY A 165 -3.48 -11.26 7.80
CA GLY A 165 -3.94 -10.40 6.72
C GLY A 165 -3.40 -10.89 5.37
N GLN A 166 -4.15 -10.65 4.31
CA GLN A 166 -3.73 -11.00 2.96
C GLN A 166 -2.57 -10.11 2.47
N PRO A 167 -1.73 -10.61 1.55
CA PRO A 167 -0.80 -9.76 0.79
C PRO A 167 -1.53 -8.57 0.17
N SER A 168 -0.86 -7.43 0.09
CA SER A 168 -1.43 -6.21 -0.46
C SER A 168 -0.36 -5.34 -1.11
N THR A 169 -0.81 -4.36 -1.88
CA THR A 169 0.05 -3.34 -2.48
C THR A 169 -0.42 -1.97 -2.02
N GLU A 170 0.52 -1.13 -1.60
CA GLU A 170 0.26 0.26 -1.23
C GLU A 170 1.23 1.17 -1.97
N LEU A 171 0.76 2.35 -2.37
CA LEU A 171 1.58 3.43 -2.90
C LEU A 171 1.88 4.43 -1.79
N LEU A 172 3.15 4.77 -1.64
CA LEU A 172 3.64 5.76 -0.69
C LEU A 172 4.02 7.05 -1.43
N ILE A 173 3.40 8.15 -1.04
CA ILE A 173 3.58 9.48 -1.61
C ILE A 173 4.21 10.36 -0.54
N LEU A 174 5.42 10.85 -0.81
CA LEU A 174 6.14 11.73 0.12
C LEU A 174 5.79 13.19 -0.21
N SER A 175 5.32 13.92 0.79
CA SER A 175 5.01 15.34 0.72
C SER A 175 5.59 16.03 1.94
N GLU A 176 6.73 16.70 1.78
CA GLU A 176 7.46 17.34 2.89
C GLU A 176 7.70 16.35 4.04
N ASP A 177 7.20 16.66 5.24
CA ASP A 177 7.32 15.84 6.45
C ASP A 177 6.17 14.82 6.62
N ARG A 178 5.38 14.61 5.56
CA ARG A 178 4.26 13.68 5.55
C ARG A 178 4.47 12.57 4.53
N LEU A 179 4.06 11.38 4.93
CA LEU A 179 4.00 10.23 4.05
C LEU A 179 2.55 9.78 3.93
N ILE A 180 2.03 9.72 2.72
CA ILE A 180 0.66 9.25 2.46
C ILE A 180 0.76 7.84 1.90
N ALA A 181 0.22 6.86 2.60
CA ALA A 181 0.00 5.52 2.07
C ALA A 181 -1.40 5.41 1.50
N THR A 182 -1.57 4.86 0.30
CA THR A 182 -2.87 4.67 -0.34
C THR A 182 -2.91 3.39 -1.16
N ASN A 183 -4.08 2.75 -1.21
CA ASN A 183 -4.38 1.66 -2.14
C ASN A 183 -5.36 2.07 -3.24
N GLY A 184 -5.69 3.37 -3.35
CA GLY A 184 -6.69 3.92 -4.28
C GLY A 184 -8.10 4.01 -3.72
N GLU A 185 -8.45 3.23 -2.69
CA GLU A 185 -9.75 3.27 -2.01
C GLU A 185 -9.67 3.99 -0.66
N GLN A 186 -8.56 3.79 0.04
CA GLN A 186 -8.30 4.32 1.37
C GLN A 186 -6.90 4.94 1.40
N SER A 187 -6.74 5.94 2.26
CA SER A 187 -5.44 6.54 2.51
C SER A 187 -5.18 6.74 4.00
N GLN A 188 -3.91 6.68 4.37
CA GLN A 188 -3.42 7.01 5.70
C GLN A 188 -2.26 8.00 5.57
N THR A 189 -2.35 9.11 6.28
CA THR A 189 -1.24 10.07 6.40
C THR A 189 -0.42 9.72 7.65
N TYR A 190 0.90 9.67 7.49
CA TYR A 190 1.87 9.49 8.54
C TYR A 190 2.73 10.75 8.68
N THR A 191 3.23 10.98 9.89
CA THR A 191 4.21 12.00 10.22
C THR A 191 5.52 11.33 10.59
N ARG A 192 6.65 11.92 10.19
CA ARG A 192 7.98 11.41 10.56
C ARG A 192 8.19 11.52 12.07
N VAL A 193 8.81 10.52 12.68
CA VAL A 193 9.15 10.48 14.12
C VAL A 193 10.60 10.08 14.33
N GLY A 194 11.35 10.89 15.09
CA GLY A 194 12.77 10.70 15.38
C GLY A 194 13.70 11.00 14.20
N GLN A 195 14.85 11.61 14.50
CA GLN A 195 16.04 11.69 13.63
C GLN A 195 17.14 10.82 14.23
#